data_AF-A0A975CTX0-F1
#
_entry.id   AF-A0A975CTX0-F1
#
_cell.length_a   1.000
_cell.length_b   1.000
_cell.length_c   1.000
_cell.angle_alpha   90.00
_cell.angle_beta   90.00
_cell.angle_gamma   90.00
#
_symmetry.space_group_name_H-M   'P 1'
#
loop_
_entity.id
_entity.type
_entity.pdbx_description
1 polymer ?
#
loop_
_entity_poly.entity_id
_entity_poly.type
_entity_poly.pdbx_seq_one_letter_code
_entity_poly.pdbx_strand_id
1 'polypeptide(L)'
;MSNGQIWIAILVAAGVSLLVRVLPLTLIRRKITNRFLRSFLYYVPYATLAVMTFPAIIDAAGNPVAGIAALAVGGVLAWLRAGLFPVALASCVTVFLTEWLMRIG
;
A
#
# COMPACT_ATOMS: atom_id res chain seq x y z
N MET A 1 26.45 19.98 24.30
CA MET A 1 26.50 18.99 23.20
C MET A 1 27.13 19.67 21.99
N SER A 2 28.29 19.23 21.53
CA SER A 2 29.05 19.90 20.47
C SER A 2 28.31 19.80 19.13
N ASN A 3 28.00 20.93 18.50
CA ASN A 3 27.30 21.01 17.21
C ASN A 3 27.96 20.14 16.13
N GLY A 4 29.28 19.92 16.19
CA GLY A 4 29.99 19.04 15.27
C GLY A 4 29.59 17.57 15.36
N GLN A 5 29.24 17.06 16.56
CA GLN A 5 28.76 15.69 16.73
C GLN A 5 27.37 15.48 16.12
N ILE A 6 26.53 16.52 16.12
CA ILE A 6 25.19 16.49 15.52
C ILE A 6 25.29 16.40 14.00
N TRP A 7 26.17 17.21 13.38
CA TRP A 7 26.44 17.14 11.93
C TRP A 7 27.01 15.78 11.51
N ILE A 8 27.93 15.21 12.30
CA ILE A 8 28.49 13.87 12.03
C ILE A 8 27.40 12.79 12.17
N ALA A 9 26.55 12.87 13.19
CA ALA A 9 25.44 11.93 13.38
C ALA A 9 24.44 11.99 12.21
N ILE A 10 24.11 13.18 11.70
CA ILE A 10 23.24 13.36 10.53
C ILE A 10 23.90 12.77 9.28
N LEU A 11 25.19 13.00 9.06
CA LEU A 11 25.93 12.49 7.91
C LEU A 11 26.02 10.95 7.93
N VAL A 12 26.26 10.36 9.11
CA VAL A 12 26.29 8.90 9.30
C VAL A 12 24.89 8.30 9.16
N ALA A 13 23.85 8.94 9.71
CA ALA A 13 22.46 8.50 9.57
C ALA A 13 21.97 8.54 8.11
N ALA A 14 22.34 9.60 7.37
CA ALA A 14 22.07 9.71 5.94
C ALA A 14 22.84 8.66 5.15
N GLY A 15 24.13 8.47 5.48
CA GLY A 15 24.99 7.46 4.88
C GLY A 15 24.42 6.06 5.05
N VAL A 16 24.10 5.63 6.27
CA VAL A 16 23.57 4.29 6.55
C VAL A 16 22.18 4.08 5.93
N SER A 17 21.30 5.07 5.97
CA SER A 17 19.94 4.97 5.40
C SER A 17 19.99 4.83 3.88
N LEU A 18 20.84 5.61 3.22
CA LEU A 18 21.04 5.49 1.78
C LEU A 18 21.72 4.16 1.44
N LEU A 19 22.74 3.75 2.21
CA LEU A 19 23.46 2.48 2.01
C LEU A 19 22.51 1.30 2.06
N VAL A 20 21.66 1.18 3.10
CA VAL A 20 20.69 0.08 3.26
C VAL A 20 19.59 0.12 2.19
N ARG A 21 19.31 1.27 1.56
CA ARG A 21 18.34 1.39 0.46
C ARG A 21 18.95 1.05 -0.91
N VAL A 22 20.21 1.40 -1.13
CA VAL A 22 20.93 1.04 -2.35
C VAL A 22 21.45 -0.39 -2.32
N LEU A 23 21.73 -0.96 -1.13
CA LEU A 23 22.17 -2.35 -0.96
C LEU A 23 21.21 -3.38 -1.58
N PRO A 24 19.89 -3.36 -1.31
CA PRO A 24 18.97 -4.27 -1.95
C PRO A 24 18.91 -4.01 -3.46
N LEU A 25 18.97 -2.75 -3.91
CA LEU A 25 18.95 -2.39 -5.33
C LEU A 25 20.23 -2.81 -6.08
N THR A 26 21.39 -2.84 -5.42
CA THR A 26 22.66 -3.27 -6.02
C THR A 26 22.85 -4.78 -5.98
N LEU A 27 22.40 -5.47 -4.93
CA LEU A 27 22.46 -6.92 -4.81
C LEU A 27 21.45 -7.64 -5.72
N ILE A 28 20.27 -7.04 -5.97
CA ILE A 28 19.21 -7.58 -6.85
C ILE A 28 19.53 -7.41 -8.35
N ARG A 29 20.60 -6.69 -8.74
CA ARG A 29 21.04 -6.60 -10.15
C ARG A 29 21.60 -7.92 -10.72
N ARG A 30 21.81 -8.97 -9.91
CA ARG A 30 22.05 -10.30 -10.49
C ARG A 30 20.74 -10.80 -11.10
N LYS A 31 20.74 -11.03 -12.42
CA LYS A 31 19.63 -11.69 -13.14
C LYS A 31 19.23 -12.96 -12.40
N ILE A 32 18.08 -12.91 -11.71
CA ILE A 32 17.46 -14.09 -11.10
C ILE A 32 16.99 -14.96 -12.27
N THR A 33 17.76 -16.00 -12.59
CA THR A 33 17.47 -16.95 -13.68
C THR A 33 16.26 -17.84 -13.39
N ASN A 34 15.73 -17.83 -12.15
CA ASN A 34 14.67 -18.74 -11.71
C ASN A 34 13.31 -18.06 -11.53
N ARG A 35 12.30 -18.52 -12.29
CA ARG A 35 10.91 -18.04 -12.31
C ARG A 35 10.28 -18.00 -10.90
N PHE A 36 10.62 -18.95 -10.02
CA PHE A 36 10.04 -19.07 -8.68
C PHE A 36 10.41 -17.92 -7.74
N LEU A 37 11.71 -17.56 -7.66
CA LEU A 37 12.15 -16.46 -6.79
C LEU A 37 11.66 -15.09 -7.28
N ARG A 38 11.49 -14.92 -8.60
CA ARG A 38 10.92 -13.69 -9.16
C ARG A 38 9.43 -13.57 -8.81
N SER A 39 8.66 -14.66 -8.93
CA SER A 39 7.25 -14.64 -8.51
C SER A 39 7.12 -14.42 -7.00
N PHE A 40 7.97 -15.05 -6.19
CA PHE A 40 7.95 -14.87 -4.73
C PHE A 40 8.24 -13.43 -4.31
N LEU A 41 9.30 -12.81 -4.85
CA LEU A 41 9.66 -11.43 -4.50
C LEU A 41 8.74 -10.37 -5.10
N TYR A 42 7.98 -10.70 -6.16
CA TYR A 42 6.92 -9.83 -6.66
C TYR A 42 5.63 -9.99 -5.83
N TYR A 43 5.33 -11.22 -5.36
CA TYR A 43 4.15 -11.48 -4.54
C TYR A 43 4.29 -10.99 -3.10
N VAL A 44 5.45 -11.13 -2.45
CA VAL A 44 5.62 -10.73 -1.03
C VAL A 44 5.30 -9.25 -0.79
N PRO A 45 5.95 -8.26 -1.43
CA PRO A 45 5.65 -6.86 -1.20
C PRO A 45 4.24 -6.47 -1.67
N TYR A 46 3.71 -7.06 -2.76
CA TYR A 46 2.34 -6.80 -3.19
C TYR A 46 1.31 -7.39 -2.22
N ALA A 47 1.53 -8.60 -1.70
CA ALA A 47 0.68 -9.23 -0.71
C ALA A 47 0.73 -8.45 0.60
N THR A 48 1.90 -7.98 1.03
CA THR A 48 2.02 -7.13 2.22
C THR A 48 1.32 -5.78 2.03
N LEU A 49 1.46 -5.11 0.89
CA LEU A 49 0.74 -3.86 0.57
C LEU A 49 -0.78 -4.07 0.55
N ALA A 50 -1.24 -5.17 -0.05
CA ALA A 50 -2.64 -5.58 -0.03
C ALA A 50 -3.12 -5.82 1.40
N VAL A 51 -2.37 -6.58 2.21
CA VAL A 51 -2.68 -6.87 3.62
C VAL A 51 -2.62 -5.62 4.50
N MET A 52 -1.93 -4.54 4.11
CA MET A 52 -2.05 -3.25 4.81
C MET A 52 -3.33 -2.50 4.42
N THR A 53 -3.77 -2.65 3.16
CA THR A 53 -4.89 -1.90 2.60
C THR A 53 -6.24 -2.54 2.92
N PHE A 54 -6.36 -3.86 2.79
CA PHE A 54 -7.58 -4.63 3.07
C PHE A 54 -8.14 -4.41 4.50
N PRO A 55 -7.35 -4.53 5.59
CA PRO A 55 -7.87 -4.31 6.95
C PRO A 55 -8.19 -2.84 7.21
N ALA A 56 -7.40 -1.89 6.69
CA ALA A 56 -7.67 -0.47 6.86
C ALA A 56 -9.02 -0.06 6.25
N ILE A 57 -9.40 -0.66 5.11
CA ILE A 57 -10.69 -0.39 4.47
C ILE A 57 -11.86 -0.94 5.31
N ILE A 58 -11.70 -2.13 5.88
CA ILE A 58 -12.74 -2.77 6.70
C ILE A 58 -12.91 -2.02 8.01
N ASP A 59 -11.81 -1.59 8.64
CA ASP A 59 -11.81 -0.85 9.90
C ASP A 59 -12.35 0.58 9.73
N ALA A 60 -11.93 1.30 8.68
CA ALA A 60 -12.41 2.65 8.39
C ALA A 60 -13.90 2.71 8.03
N ALA A 61 -14.47 1.61 7.53
CA ALA A 61 -15.87 1.53 7.17
C ALA A 61 -16.81 1.39 8.39
N GLY A 62 -16.30 1.19 9.62
CA GLY A 62 -17.11 1.04 10.84
C GLY A 62 -17.90 -0.28 10.93
N ASN A 63 -18.36 -0.82 9.79
CA ASN A 63 -19.03 -2.10 9.65
C ASN A 63 -18.35 -2.96 8.57
N PRO A 64 -17.96 -4.22 8.86
CA PRO A 64 -17.25 -5.07 7.90
C PRO A 64 -18.01 -5.32 6.59
N VAL A 65 -19.34 -5.26 6.60
CA VAL A 65 -20.16 -5.44 5.39
C VAL A 65 -20.01 -4.28 4.40
N ALA A 66 -19.89 -3.04 4.89
CA ALA A 66 -19.69 -1.85 4.06
C ALA A 66 -18.30 -1.85 3.40
N GLY A 67 -17.26 -2.25 4.14
CA GLY A 67 -15.90 -2.37 3.60
C GLY A 67 -15.78 -3.41 2.48
N ILE A 68 -16.46 -4.56 2.62
CA ILE A 68 -16.49 -5.60 1.57
C ILE A 68 -17.27 -5.12 0.33
N ALA A 69 -18.40 -4.44 0.52
CA ALA A 69 -19.17 -3.87 -0.58
C ALA A 69 -18.37 -2.82 -1.37
N ALA A 70 -17.63 -1.95 -0.68
CA ALA A 70 -16.77 -0.94 -1.31
C ALA A 70 -15.60 -1.57 -2.08
N LEU A 71 -15.00 -2.63 -1.55
CA LEU A 71 -13.96 -3.40 -2.25
C LEU A 71 -14.49 -4.09 -3.50
N ALA A 72 -15.69 -4.65 -3.45
CA ALA A 72 -16.33 -5.28 -4.60
C ALA A 72 -16.64 -4.25 -5.70
N VAL A 73 -17.26 -3.12 -5.35
CA VAL A 73 -17.59 -2.07 -6.32
C VAL A 73 -16.34 -1.42 -6.89
N GLY A 74 -15.35 -1.09 -6.05
CA GLY A 74 -14.05 -0.56 -6.49
C GLY A 74 -13.30 -1.53 -7.40
N GLY A 75 -13.33 -2.83 -7.08
CA GLY A 75 -12.72 -3.89 -7.91
C GLY A 75 -13.39 -4.02 -9.29
N VAL A 76 -14.72 -4.02 -9.34
CA VAL A 76 -15.48 -4.10 -10.60
C VAL A 76 -15.24 -2.86 -11.48
N LEU A 77 -15.19 -1.66 -10.88
CA LEU A 77 -14.88 -0.41 -11.59
C LEU A 77 -13.42 -0.36 -12.06
N ALA A 78 -12.48 -0.90 -11.30
CA ALA A 78 -11.08 -1.03 -11.73
C ALA A 78 -10.92 -1.96 -12.94
N TRP A 79 -11.72 -3.04 -13.01
CA TRP A 79 -11.75 -3.95 -14.16
C TRP A 79 -12.22 -3.28 -15.46
N LEU A 80 -13.07 -2.26 -15.35
CA LEU A 80 -13.56 -1.47 -16.49
C LEU A 80 -12.53 -0.46 -17.02
N ARG A 81 -11.27 -0.50 -16.52
CA ARG A 81 -10.16 0.36 -16.96
C ARG A 81 -10.48 1.86 -16.83
N ALA A 82 -11.37 2.20 -15.90
CA ALA A 82 -11.69 3.58 -15.56
C ALA A 82 -10.48 4.25 -14.89
N GLY A 83 -10.30 5.56 -15.08
CA GLY A 83 -9.19 6.31 -14.48
C GLY A 83 -9.15 6.17 -12.96
N LEU A 84 -7.96 6.34 -12.35
CA LEU A 84 -7.80 6.26 -10.89
C LEU A 84 -8.75 7.19 -10.12
N PHE A 85 -8.98 8.39 -10.63
CA PHE A 85 -9.87 9.38 -10.03
C PHE A 85 -11.34 8.94 -9.95
N PRO A 86 -12.01 8.52 -11.05
CA PRO A 86 -13.39 8.06 -10.97
C PRO A 86 -13.57 6.79 -10.12
N VAL A 87 -12.59 5.87 -10.11
CA VAL A 87 -12.64 4.67 -9.26
C VAL A 87 -12.60 5.06 -7.77
N ALA A 88 -11.72 5.97 -7.37
CA ALA A 88 -11.60 6.45 -5.99
C ALA A 88 -12.86 7.20 -5.53
N LEU A 89 -13.41 8.08 -6.38
CA LEU A 89 -14.65 8.80 -6.08
C LEU A 89 -15.83 7.83 -5.94
N ALA A 90 -15.95 6.86 -6.84
CA ALA A 90 -17.01 5.86 -6.78
C ALA A 90 -16.90 5.00 -5.51
N SER A 91 -15.70 4.55 -5.12
CA SER A 91 -15.53 3.79 -3.89
C SER A 91 -15.90 4.61 -2.64
N CYS A 92 -15.49 5.88 -2.56
CA CYS A 92 -15.89 6.77 -1.45
C CYS A 92 -17.41 6.98 -1.39
N VAL A 93 -18.05 7.23 -2.54
CA VAL A 93 -19.52 7.39 -2.62
C VAL A 93 -20.21 6.10 -2.19
N THR A 94 -19.70 4.93 -2.59
CA THR A 94 -20.31 3.66 -2.20
C THR A 94 -20.24 3.41 -0.69
N VAL A 95 -19.08 3.63 -0.05
CA VAL A 95 -18.94 3.52 1.41
C VAL A 95 -19.91 4.47 2.11
N PHE A 96 -19.93 5.73 1.68
CA PHE A 96 -20.80 6.74 2.27
C PHE A 96 -22.28 6.35 2.14
N LEU A 97 -22.71 5.91 0.96
CA LEU A 97 -24.11 5.51 0.74
C LEU A 97 -24.47 4.25 1.53
N THR A 98 -23.57 3.27 1.66
CA THR A 98 -23.80 2.05 2.44
C THR A 98 -23.87 2.32 3.94
N GLU A 99 -22.97 3.15 4.47
CA GLU A 99 -22.99 3.58 5.89
C GLU A 99 -24.24 4.41 6.17
N TRP A 100 -24.59 5.34 5.27
CA TRP A 100 -25.78 6.19 5.44
C TRP A 100 -27.07 5.38 5.40
N LEU A 101 -27.17 4.41 4.49
CA LEU A 101 -28.34 3.53 4.38
C LEU A 101 -28.48 2.58 5.59
N MET A 102 -27.37 2.03 6.10
CA MET A 102 -27.39 1.14 7.27
C MET A 102 -27.63 1.89 8.59
N ARG A 103 -27.17 3.14 8.71
CA ARG A 103 -27.34 3.94 9.93
C ARG A 103 -28.73 4.57 10.07
N ILE A 104 -29.50 4.65 8.98
CA ILE A 104 -30.89 5.15 8.97
C ILE A 104 -31.92 4.04 9.22
N GLY A 105 -31.52 2.76 9.11
CA GLY A 105 -32.37 1.59 9.33
C GLY A 105 -32.31 1.03 10.74
#